data_AF-A0A535D6M5-F1
#
_entry.id   AF-A0A535D6M5-F1
#
_cell.length_a   1.000
_cell.length_b   1.000
_cell.length_c   1.000
_cell.angle_alpha   90.00
_cell.angle_beta   90.00
_cell.angle_gamma   90.00
#
_symmetry.space_group_name_H-M   'P 1'
#
loop_
_entity.id
_entity.type
_entity.pdbx_description
1 polymer ?
#
loop_
_entity_poly.entity_id
_entity_poly.type
_entity_poly.pdbx_seq_one_letter_code
_entity_poly.pdbx_strand_id
1 'polypeptide(L)'
;MTDEGGPKKRRSARRPSSIATTAPGGPALVICPHCKNMVPPGEFCGHCGAHLTRGVASRPHAYAAVPSEPVVHLSIVSTLFPHLPHRRGGAFRWALLAGAAAVVMLAALHLFAPATIAAVFLLPVLYALYLYEVEVYESEPWLLIGTTMVAGAILGYAFTILTGGAVARFTISGDVDSNFLVAGVVIPIVAQALMLAGPVFLYFFRSRLREPLDGLTFGAASALGFTFATTLTATWPLLAGPLVGSGSTVDWALRLLSAGL
;
A
#
# COMPACT_ATOMS: atom_id res chain seq x y z
N MET A 1 -29.83 80.42 26.23
CA MET A 1 -28.77 79.60 25.60
C MET A 1 -28.71 78.31 26.40
N THR A 2 -29.62 77.37 26.11
CA THR A 2 -29.44 76.23 25.16
C THR A 2 -28.43 75.23 25.74
N ASP A 3 -28.66 73.93 25.84
CA ASP A 3 -29.70 73.07 25.28
C ASP A 3 -29.62 71.68 25.93
N GLU A 4 -30.78 71.04 25.95
CA GLU A 4 -31.09 69.62 25.71
C GLU A 4 -30.38 68.48 26.46
N GLY A 5 -31.23 67.67 27.10
CA GLY A 5 -30.92 66.32 27.56
C GLY A 5 -30.82 65.30 26.42
N GLY A 6 -29.84 64.41 26.55
CA GLY A 6 -29.66 63.23 25.70
C GLY A 6 -29.96 61.91 26.45
N PRO A 7 -30.49 60.88 25.77
CA PRO A 7 -31.15 59.74 26.41
C PRO A 7 -30.20 58.67 26.97
N LYS A 8 -30.55 58.14 28.16
CA LYS A 8 -29.91 56.99 28.82
C LYS A 8 -30.03 55.74 27.94
N LYS A 9 -28.90 55.22 27.44
CA LYS A 9 -28.83 53.93 26.72
C LYS A 9 -29.37 52.79 27.60
N ARG A 10 -30.51 52.22 27.18
CA ARG A 10 -31.08 50.97 27.72
C ARG A 10 -30.05 49.84 27.59
N ARG A 11 -29.63 49.26 28.72
CA ARG A 11 -28.91 47.97 28.74
C ARG A 11 -29.84 46.91 28.14
N SER A 12 -29.38 46.27 27.06
CA SER A 12 -30.05 45.13 26.45
C SER A 12 -30.22 44.02 27.50
N ALA A 13 -31.47 43.62 27.72
CA ALA A 13 -31.83 42.53 28.60
C ALA A 13 -31.25 41.22 28.05
N ARG A 14 -30.36 40.60 28.82
CA ARG A 14 -29.77 39.29 28.53
C ARG A 14 -30.90 38.25 28.58
N ARG A 15 -31.31 37.75 27.41
CA ARG A 15 -32.27 36.64 27.27
C ARG A 15 -31.69 35.41 27.99
N PRO A 16 -32.37 34.79 28.97
CA PRO A 16 -31.83 33.60 29.60
C PRO A 16 -31.78 32.48 28.55
N SER A 17 -30.58 32.01 28.27
CA SER A 17 -30.33 30.78 27.53
C SER A 17 -30.99 29.65 28.30
N SER A 18 -32.09 29.11 27.76
CA SER A 18 -32.69 27.87 28.23
C SER A 18 -31.59 26.81 28.21
N ILE A 19 -31.23 26.32 29.39
CA ILE A 19 -30.35 25.18 29.57
C ILE A 19 -31.10 24.00 28.93
N ALA A 20 -30.74 23.68 27.70
CA ALA A 20 -31.19 22.48 27.04
C ALA A 20 -30.53 21.30 27.76
N THR A 21 -31.31 20.62 28.58
CA THR A 21 -31.01 19.29 29.11
C THR A 21 -30.59 18.39 27.96
N THR A 22 -29.30 18.14 27.80
CA THR A 22 -28.78 17.32 26.71
C THR A 22 -28.62 15.89 27.22
N ALA A 23 -29.50 15.03 26.71
CA ALA A 23 -29.44 13.57 26.81
C ALA A 23 -28.07 13.03 26.32
N PRO A 24 -27.69 11.77 26.61
CA PRO A 24 -26.36 11.24 26.36
C PRO A 24 -26.02 11.37 24.87
N GLY A 25 -25.01 12.20 24.58
CA GLY A 25 -24.76 12.79 23.28
C GLY A 25 -24.29 11.79 22.24
N GLY A 26 -25.17 11.47 21.28
CA GLY A 26 -24.73 11.08 19.95
C GLY A 26 -23.95 12.22 19.28
N PRO A 27 -23.12 11.93 18.26
CA PRO A 27 -22.38 12.96 17.55
C PRO A 27 -23.34 14.03 17.00
N ALA A 28 -22.95 15.31 17.10
CA ALA A 28 -23.76 16.44 16.64
C ALA A 28 -24.12 16.28 15.16
N LEU A 29 -25.39 16.07 14.83
CA LEU A 29 -25.83 15.82 13.46
C LEU A 29 -26.00 17.12 12.66
N VAL A 30 -25.69 17.05 11.37
CA VAL A 30 -25.91 18.11 10.38
C VAL A 30 -26.83 17.61 9.27
N ILE A 31 -27.66 18.50 8.72
CA ILE A 31 -28.54 18.17 7.58
C ILE A 31 -27.74 18.31 6.29
N CYS A 32 -27.69 17.25 5.49
CA CYS A 32 -27.04 17.31 4.18
C CYS A 32 -27.79 18.28 3.24
N PRO A 33 -27.13 19.28 2.64
CA PRO A 33 -27.80 20.22 1.74
C PRO A 33 -28.36 19.56 0.47
N HIS A 34 -27.80 18.41 0.05
CA HIS A 34 -28.19 17.65 -1.15
C HIS A 34 -29.36 16.69 -0.90
N CYS A 35 -29.19 15.66 -0.05
CA CYS A 35 -30.22 14.62 0.17
C CYS A 35 -31.12 14.88 1.39
N LYS A 36 -30.89 15.95 2.15
CA LYS A 36 -31.65 16.34 3.36
C LYS A 36 -31.64 15.34 4.53
N ASN A 37 -30.85 14.26 4.46
CA ASN A 37 -30.67 13.37 5.60
C ASN A 37 -29.79 13.99 6.69
N MET A 38 -30.14 13.70 7.95
CA MET A 38 -29.30 14.00 9.10
C MET A 38 -28.14 13.02 9.16
N VAL A 39 -26.90 13.53 9.14
CA VAL A 39 -25.68 12.73 9.17
C VAL A 39 -24.68 13.32 10.16
N PRO A 40 -23.73 12.53 10.68
CA PRO A 40 -22.61 13.06 11.46
C PRO A 40 -21.84 14.15 10.69
N PRO A 41 -21.20 15.09 11.39
CA PRO A 41 -20.48 16.18 10.75
C PRO A 41 -19.21 15.62 10.08
N GLY A 42 -18.93 16.11 8.88
CA GLY A 42 -17.78 15.67 8.08
C GLY A 42 -17.66 16.48 6.79
N GLU A 43 -16.73 16.11 5.93
CA GLU A 43 -16.56 16.75 4.63
C GLU A 43 -17.58 16.26 3.60
N PHE A 44 -17.99 14.99 3.72
CA PHE A 44 -18.95 14.31 2.85
C PHE A 44 -20.13 13.75 3.63
N CYS A 45 -21.29 13.68 2.96
CA CYS A 45 -22.47 13.03 3.50
C CYS A 45 -22.27 11.51 3.49
N GLY A 46 -22.36 10.86 4.65
CA GLY A 46 -22.29 9.40 4.75
C GLY A 46 -23.42 8.64 4.05
N HIS A 47 -24.51 9.32 3.67
CA HIS A 47 -25.65 8.71 2.97
C HIS A 47 -25.57 8.85 1.45
N CYS A 48 -25.38 10.07 0.93
CA CYS A 48 -25.39 10.33 -0.53
C CYS A 48 -24.01 10.67 -1.12
N GLY A 49 -22.98 10.84 -0.31
CA GLY A 49 -21.61 11.14 -0.76
C GLY A 49 -21.36 12.59 -1.21
N ALA A 50 -22.36 13.47 -1.20
CA ALA A 50 -22.20 14.89 -1.55
C ALA A 50 -21.38 15.67 -0.52
N HIS A 51 -20.69 16.73 -0.95
CA HIS A 51 -19.99 17.64 -0.03
C HIS A 51 -20.98 18.30 0.94
N LEU A 52 -20.74 18.19 2.24
CA LEU A 52 -21.63 18.77 3.25
C LEU A 52 -21.56 20.31 3.30
N THR A 53 -20.42 20.88 2.91
CA THR A 53 -20.22 22.34 2.84
C THR A 53 -20.79 22.98 1.57
N ARG A 54 -20.76 22.26 0.44
CA ARG A 54 -21.16 22.81 -0.88
C ARG A 54 -22.50 22.28 -1.41
N GLY A 55 -22.99 21.14 -0.91
CA GLY A 55 -24.22 20.50 -1.38
C GLY A 55 -24.17 19.90 -2.78
N VAL A 56 -22.97 19.73 -3.33
CA VAL A 56 -22.76 19.19 -4.67
C VAL A 56 -22.41 17.70 -4.58
N ALA A 57 -23.09 16.86 -5.36
CA ALA A 57 -22.82 15.42 -5.44
C ALA A 57 -21.60 15.09 -6.31
N SER A 58 -21.24 15.96 -7.28
CA SER A 58 -20.07 15.76 -8.12
C SER A 58 -18.79 15.97 -7.30
N ARG A 59 -17.95 14.93 -7.25
CA ARG A 59 -16.66 14.94 -6.55
C ARG A 59 -15.52 14.41 -7.41
N PRO A 60 -15.34 14.89 -8.66
CA PRO A 60 -14.29 14.36 -9.54
C PRO A 60 -12.89 14.50 -8.93
N HIS A 61 -12.68 15.52 -8.09
CA HIS A 61 -11.40 15.86 -7.47
C HIS A 61 -11.27 15.46 -6.01
N ALA A 62 -12.23 14.71 -5.44
CA ALA A 62 -12.20 14.39 -4.01
C ALA A 62 -12.75 12.99 -3.72
N TYR A 63 -11.87 12.12 -3.22
CA TYR A 63 -12.17 10.75 -2.82
C TYR A 63 -12.56 10.70 -1.33
N ALA A 64 -13.54 9.88 -0.98
CA ALA A 64 -14.10 9.88 0.37
C ALA A 64 -13.08 9.46 1.46
N ALA A 65 -12.19 8.52 1.15
CA ALA A 65 -11.17 8.10 2.10
C ALA A 65 -9.95 9.03 2.13
N VAL A 66 -9.68 9.73 1.02
CA VAL A 66 -8.58 10.69 0.86
C VAL A 66 -9.10 11.94 0.15
N PRO A 67 -9.65 12.93 0.88
CA PRO A 67 -10.32 14.10 0.28
C PRO A 67 -9.42 14.94 -0.63
N SER A 68 -8.09 14.82 -0.49
CA SER A 68 -7.10 15.48 -1.33
C SER A 68 -6.78 14.77 -2.65
N GLU A 69 -7.31 13.55 -2.90
CA GLU A 69 -7.09 12.80 -4.14
C GLU A 69 -8.36 12.76 -5.03
N PRO A 70 -8.24 12.82 -6.37
CA PRO A 70 -9.37 12.65 -7.29
C PRO A 70 -9.96 11.23 -7.25
N VAL A 71 -11.25 11.09 -7.54
CA VAL A 71 -11.91 9.76 -7.61
C VAL A 71 -11.38 8.92 -8.76
N VAL A 72 -10.88 9.56 -9.82
CA VAL A 72 -10.31 8.89 -11.01
C VAL A 72 -8.81 9.17 -11.07
N HIS A 73 -8.07 8.75 -10.05
CA HIS A 73 -6.60 8.86 -10.05
C HIS A 73 -5.97 7.57 -9.52
N LEU A 74 -5.07 6.99 -10.32
CA LEU A 74 -4.20 5.88 -9.93
C LEU A 74 -3.02 6.45 -9.13
N SER A 75 -3.14 6.47 -7.81
CA SER A 75 -2.05 6.85 -6.91
C SER A 75 -1.34 5.58 -6.43
N ILE A 76 -0.07 5.42 -6.81
CA ILE A 76 0.76 4.25 -6.48
C ILE A 76 0.82 4.04 -4.96
N VAL A 77 0.95 5.14 -4.19
CA VAL A 77 1.11 5.07 -2.73
C VAL A 77 -0.19 4.76 -2.02
N SER A 78 -1.33 5.37 -2.38
CA SER A 78 -2.60 5.02 -1.74
C SER A 78 -3.11 3.63 -2.17
N THR A 79 -2.66 3.13 -3.33
CA THR A 79 -2.92 1.74 -3.76
C THR A 79 -2.08 0.73 -3.00
N LEU A 80 -0.77 0.98 -2.85
CA LEU A 80 0.15 0.08 -2.12
C LEU A 80 -0.04 0.15 -0.60
N PHE A 81 -0.40 1.32 -0.07
CA PHE A 81 -0.46 1.61 1.36
C PHE A 81 -1.82 2.22 1.74
N PRO A 82 -2.92 1.47 1.62
CA PRO A 82 -4.28 2.01 1.74
C PRO A 82 -4.64 2.54 3.13
N HIS A 83 -3.99 2.04 4.19
CA HIS A 83 -4.28 2.45 5.57
C HIS A 83 -3.27 3.46 6.12
N LEU A 84 -2.41 4.04 5.28
CA LEU A 84 -1.39 4.96 5.76
C LEU A 84 -2.02 6.25 6.30
N PRO A 85 -1.68 6.70 7.53
CA PRO A 85 -2.18 7.97 8.05
C PRO A 85 -1.84 9.12 7.10
N HIS A 86 -2.84 9.95 6.76
CA HIS A 86 -2.72 11.05 5.79
C HIS A 86 -1.50 11.97 6.03
N ARG A 87 -1.13 12.20 7.30
CA ARG A 87 0.02 13.04 7.67
C ARG A 87 1.37 12.44 7.24
N ARG A 88 1.44 11.13 7.05
CA ARG A 88 2.69 10.38 6.76
C ARG A 88 2.80 9.91 5.31
N GLY A 89 1.75 10.09 4.49
CA GLY A 89 1.76 9.79 3.05
C GLY A 89 2.91 10.42 2.28
N GLY A 90 3.28 11.65 2.64
CA GLY A 90 4.44 12.33 2.04
C GLY A 90 5.75 11.59 2.28
N ALA A 91 5.99 11.09 3.48
CA ALA A 91 7.25 10.42 3.82
C ALA A 91 7.45 9.12 3.02
N PHE A 92 6.41 8.30 2.88
CA PHE A 92 6.47 7.08 2.07
C PHE A 92 6.64 7.36 0.57
N ARG A 93 6.01 8.43 0.05
CA ARG A 93 6.24 8.90 -1.33
C ARG A 93 7.70 9.28 -1.54
N TRP A 94 8.26 10.08 -0.63
CA TRP A 94 9.67 10.48 -0.71
C TRP A 94 10.62 9.31 -0.54
N ALA A 95 10.31 8.35 0.34
CA ALA A 95 11.11 7.14 0.51
C ALA A 95 11.12 6.27 -0.76
N LEU A 96 9.97 6.08 -1.40
CA LEU A 96 9.87 5.35 -2.67
C LEU A 96 10.64 6.07 -3.78
N LEU A 97 10.48 7.40 -3.92
CA LEU A 97 11.21 8.20 -4.90
C LEU A 97 12.72 8.18 -4.66
N ALA A 98 13.16 8.35 -3.41
CA ALA A 98 14.56 8.32 -3.04
C ALA A 98 15.18 6.94 -3.28
N GLY A 99 14.48 5.86 -2.94
CA GLY A 99 14.92 4.50 -3.20
C GLY A 99 15.03 4.20 -4.69
N ALA A 100 14.03 4.58 -5.49
CA ALA A 100 14.08 4.44 -6.94
C ALA A 100 15.22 5.27 -7.56
N ALA A 101 15.41 6.52 -7.10
CA ALA A 101 16.52 7.36 -7.54
C ALA A 101 17.88 6.76 -7.17
N ALA A 102 18.01 6.16 -5.98
CA ALA A 102 19.22 5.47 -5.56
C ALA A 102 19.53 4.27 -6.46
N VAL A 103 18.53 3.45 -6.82
CA VAL A 103 18.68 2.34 -7.78
C VAL A 103 19.18 2.86 -9.13
N VAL A 104 18.53 3.90 -9.67
CA VAL A 104 18.92 4.51 -10.95
C VAL A 104 20.33 5.09 -10.90
N MET A 105 20.70 5.75 -9.81
CA MET A 105 22.03 6.31 -9.61
C MET A 105 23.11 5.22 -9.53
N LEU A 106 22.86 4.14 -8.79
CA LEU A 106 23.78 2.99 -8.73
C LEU A 106 23.95 2.35 -10.11
N ALA A 107 22.86 2.18 -10.85
CA ALA A 107 22.91 1.65 -12.22
C ALA A 107 23.70 2.58 -13.17
N ALA A 108 23.52 3.91 -13.04
CA ALA A 108 24.27 4.90 -13.82
C ALA A 108 25.78 4.91 -13.51
N LEU A 109 26.15 4.56 -12.28
CA LEU A 109 27.55 4.36 -11.87
C LEU A 109 28.12 2.99 -12.24
N HIS A 110 27.40 2.18 -13.02
CA HIS A 110 27.75 0.80 -13.39
C HIS A 110 27.91 -0.13 -12.18
N LEU A 111 27.35 0.24 -11.03
CA LEU A 111 27.29 -0.55 -9.80
C LEU A 111 26.04 -1.43 -9.83
N PHE A 112 26.04 -2.36 -10.78
CA PHE A 112 24.89 -3.19 -11.12
C PHE A 112 24.44 -4.13 -10.00
N ALA A 113 25.39 -4.83 -9.35
CA ALA A 113 25.07 -5.72 -8.23
C ALA A 113 24.36 -5.00 -7.07
N PRO A 114 24.90 -3.89 -6.52
CA PRO A 114 24.19 -3.16 -5.47
C PRO A 114 22.91 -2.48 -5.98
N ALA A 115 22.82 -2.09 -7.26
CA ALA A 115 21.57 -1.60 -7.84
C ALA A 115 20.46 -2.67 -7.80
N THR A 116 20.77 -3.91 -8.19
CA THR A 116 19.83 -5.05 -8.09
C THR A 116 19.43 -5.30 -6.64
N ILE A 117 20.39 -5.34 -5.72
CA ILE A 117 20.09 -5.53 -4.29
C ILE A 117 19.15 -4.42 -3.81
N ALA A 118 19.48 -3.16 -4.08
CA ALA A 118 18.62 -2.04 -3.70
C ALA A 118 17.21 -2.17 -4.28
N ALA A 119 17.07 -2.57 -5.54
CA ALA A 119 15.76 -2.74 -6.19
C ALA A 119 14.94 -3.87 -5.55
N VAL A 120 15.55 -5.03 -5.30
CA VAL A 120 14.89 -6.21 -4.72
C VAL A 120 14.43 -5.93 -3.29
N PHE A 121 15.19 -5.15 -2.52
CA PHE A 121 14.86 -4.83 -1.14
C PHE A 121 13.90 -3.64 -0.99
N LEU A 122 13.80 -2.74 -1.98
CA LEU A 122 13.05 -1.49 -1.87
C LEU A 122 11.59 -1.70 -1.43
N LEU A 123 10.83 -2.53 -2.15
CA LEU A 123 9.42 -2.75 -1.84
C LEU A 123 9.20 -3.58 -0.56
N PRO A 124 9.90 -4.70 -0.32
CA PRO A 124 9.76 -5.44 0.94
C PRO A 124 10.05 -4.59 2.18
N VAL A 125 11.11 -3.77 2.14
CA VAL A 125 11.47 -2.88 3.26
C VAL A 125 10.42 -1.79 3.45
N LEU A 126 9.97 -1.13 2.36
CA LEU A 126 8.89 -0.14 2.45
C LEU A 126 7.59 -0.73 3.00
N TYR A 127 7.24 -1.95 2.61
CA TYR A 127 6.05 -2.61 3.12
C TYR A 127 6.19 -3.01 4.60
N ALA A 128 7.36 -3.47 5.03
CA ALA A 128 7.63 -3.72 6.45
C ALA A 128 7.53 -2.45 7.29
N LEU A 129 8.06 -1.32 6.78
CA LEU A 129 7.91 -0.01 7.41
C LEU A 129 6.43 0.45 7.45
N TYR A 130 5.67 0.18 6.40
CA TYR A 130 4.23 0.47 6.37
C TYR A 130 3.50 -0.29 7.48
N LEU A 131 3.76 -1.60 7.63
CA LEU A 131 3.12 -2.40 8.66
C LEU A 131 3.58 -2.02 10.08
N TYR A 132 4.83 -1.60 10.24
CA TYR A 132 5.31 -1.01 11.49
C TYR A 132 4.53 0.27 11.84
N GLU A 133 4.28 1.12 10.85
CA GLU A 133 3.66 2.43 11.07
C GLU A 133 2.15 2.40 11.27
N VAL A 134 1.47 1.45 10.62
CA VAL A 134 0.01 1.29 10.75
C VAL A 134 -0.36 0.54 12.04
N GLU A 135 0.61 -0.15 12.67
CA GLU A 135 0.44 -0.90 13.93
C GLU A 135 -0.88 -1.69 13.96
N VAL A 136 -1.10 -2.51 12.91
CA VAL A 136 -2.37 -3.24 12.70
C VAL A 136 -2.75 -4.13 13.90
N TYR A 137 -1.78 -4.55 14.71
CA TYR A 137 -2.02 -5.38 15.90
C TYR A 137 -1.46 -4.72 17.16
N GLU A 138 -2.30 -4.56 18.18
CA GLU A 138 -1.93 -3.88 19.43
C GLU A 138 -0.99 -4.69 20.34
N SER A 139 -0.80 -6.00 20.13
CA SER A 139 -0.08 -6.85 21.09
C SER A 139 1.08 -7.68 20.53
N GLU A 140 1.09 -8.11 19.25
CA GLU A 140 2.19 -8.94 18.68
C GLU A 140 2.30 -8.91 17.12
N PRO A 141 2.37 -7.72 16.48
CA PRO A 141 2.28 -7.59 15.02
C PRO A 141 3.49 -8.16 14.26
N TRP A 142 4.70 -7.73 14.62
CA TRP A 142 5.87 -7.88 13.76
C TRP A 142 6.42 -9.31 13.67
N LEU A 143 6.26 -10.12 14.72
CA LEU A 143 6.66 -11.53 14.73
C LEU A 143 5.78 -12.37 13.79
N LEU A 144 4.46 -12.15 13.79
CA LEU A 144 3.53 -12.87 12.91
C LEU A 144 3.71 -12.47 11.44
N ILE A 145 3.86 -11.16 11.20
CA ILE A 145 4.15 -10.63 9.86
C ILE A 145 5.51 -11.14 9.37
N GLY A 146 6.54 -11.07 10.22
CA GLY A 146 7.88 -11.55 9.89
C GLY A 146 7.90 -13.05 9.61
N THR A 147 7.20 -13.86 10.42
CA THR A 147 7.14 -15.32 10.19
C THR A 147 6.39 -15.69 8.92
N THR A 148 5.29 -15.01 8.59
CA THR A 148 4.57 -15.23 7.31
C THR A 148 5.41 -14.82 6.11
N MET A 149 6.13 -13.71 6.20
CA MET A 149 7.07 -13.28 5.17
C MET A 149 8.23 -14.28 5.00
N VAL A 150 8.81 -14.75 6.11
CA VAL A 150 9.88 -15.76 6.10
C VAL A 150 9.38 -17.10 5.53
N ALA A 151 8.17 -17.52 5.88
CA ALA A 151 7.56 -18.73 5.33
C ALA A 151 7.39 -18.61 3.80
N GLY A 152 6.88 -17.46 3.34
CA GLY A 152 6.81 -17.13 1.91
C GLY A 152 8.20 -17.19 1.25
N ALA A 153 9.22 -16.62 1.88
CA ALA A 153 10.59 -16.63 1.37
C ALA A 153 11.19 -18.05 1.27
N ILE A 154 10.96 -18.90 2.26
CA ILE A 154 11.38 -20.32 2.22
C ILE A 154 10.70 -21.04 1.05
N LEU A 155 9.40 -20.84 0.88
CA LEU A 155 8.65 -21.43 -0.24
C LEU A 155 9.15 -20.90 -1.58
N GLY A 156 9.42 -19.60 -1.71
CA GLY A 156 9.96 -18.99 -2.92
C GLY A 156 11.33 -19.53 -3.29
N TYR A 157 12.22 -19.68 -2.30
CA TYR A 157 13.54 -20.28 -2.49
C TYR A 157 13.43 -21.73 -3.00
N ALA A 158 12.64 -22.56 -2.31
CA ALA A 158 12.40 -23.94 -2.72
C ALA A 158 11.77 -24.03 -4.12
N PHE A 159 10.76 -23.20 -4.39
CA PHE A 159 10.11 -23.11 -5.70
C PHE A 159 11.10 -22.78 -6.82
N THR A 160 12.01 -21.83 -6.60
CA THR A 160 12.99 -21.41 -7.60
C THR A 160 13.96 -22.52 -7.95
N ILE A 161 14.42 -23.28 -6.95
CA ILE A 161 15.30 -24.43 -7.17
C ILE A 161 14.61 -25.50 -8.03
N LEU A 162 13.33 -25.77 -7.74
CA LEU A 162 12.57 -26.81 -8.43
C LEU A 162 12.17 -26.42 -9.86
N THR A 163 11.88 -25.14 -10.09
CA THR A 163 11.31 -24.66 -11.36
C THR A 163 12.34 -24.03 -12.30
N GLY A 164 13.50 -23.59 -11.79
CA GLY A 164 14.50 -22.88 -12.58
C GLY A 164 14.97 -23.63 -13.83
N GLY A 165 15.14 -24.96 -13.73
CA GLY A 165 15.52 -25.78 -14.88
C GLY A 165 14.43 -25.94 -15.95
N ALA A 166 13.14 -25.82 -15.59
CA ALA A 166 12.04 -25.81 -16.56
C ALA A 166 11.97 -24.46 -17.28
N VAL A 167 12.09 -23.36 -16.53
CA VAL A 167 12.11 -21.99 -17.10
C VAL A 167 13.30 -21.82 -18.04
N ALA A 168 14.51 -22.23 -17.63
CA ALA A 168 15.71 -22.13 -18.47
C ALA A 168 15.58 -22.94 -19.78
N ARG A 169 14.99 -24.14 -19.71
CA ARG A 169 14.72 -24.95 -20.91
C ARG A 169 13.77 -24.25 -21.86
N PHE A 170 12.72 -23.60 -21.35
CA PHE A 170 11.77 -22.84 -22.17
C PHE A 170 12.46 -21.66 -22.87
N THR A 171 13.28 -20.89 -22.15
CA THR A 171 14.05 -19.77 -22.72
C THR A 171 15.00 -20.22 -23.82
N ILE A 172 15.62 -21.39 -23.69
CA ILE A 172 16.57 -21.92 -24.67
C ILE A 172 15.85 -22.59 -25.86
N SER A 173 14.80 -23.37 -25.61
CA SER A 173 14.15 -24.18 -26.65
C SER A 173 13.19 -23.39 -27.53
N GLY A 174 12.64 -22.27 -27.04
CA GLY A 174 11.64 -21.48 -27.77
C GLY A 174 10.37 -22.26 -28.14
N ASP A 175 10.18 -23.42 -27.52
CA ASP A 175 9.12 -24.37 -27.84
C ASP A 175 7.78 -23.86 -27.32
N VAL A 176 6.78 -23.78 -28.20
CA VAL A 176 5.47 -23.17 -27.94
C VAL A 176 4.41 -24.17 -27.45
N ASP A 177 4.75 -25.46 -27.38
CA ASP A 177 3.82 -26.50 -27.00
C ASP A 177 3.94 -26.83 -25.50
N SER A 178 4.58 -27.95 -25.16
CA SER A 178 4.59 -28.48 -23.79
C SER A 178 5.37 -27.59 -22.82
N ASN A 179 6.48 -27.02 -23.29
CA ASN A 179 7.36 -26.22 -22.45
C ASN A 179 6.75 -24.84 -22.16
N PHE A 180 5.99 -24.28 -23.12
CA PHE A 180 5.19 -23.07 -22.92
C PHE A 180 4.07 -23.27 -21.91
N LEU A 181 3.30 -24.36 -22.00
CA LEU A 181 2.23 -24.63 -21.04
C LEU A 181 2.79 -24.75 -19.60
N VAL A 182 3.88 -25.49 -19.44
CA VAL A 182 4.49 -25.66 -18.11
C VAL A 182 5.10 -24.35 -17.62
N ALA A 183 5.97 -23.71 -18.40
CA ALA A 183 6.70 -22.51 -17.95
C ALA A 183 5.85 -21.25 -17.90
N GLY A 184 4.93 -21.07 -18.85
CA GLY A 184 4.09 -19.89 -19.00
C GLY A 184 2.75 -19.94 -18.25
N VAL A 185 2.24 -21.14 -17.91
CA VAL A 185 0.92 -21.28 -17.27
C VAL A 185 1.02 -22.01 -15.93
N VAL A 186 1.54 -23.25 -15.92
CA VAL A 186 1.55 -24.08 -14.70
C VAL A 186 2.43 -23.47 -13.61
N ILE A 187 3.67 -23.09 -13.95
CA ILE A 187 4.63 -22.50 -13.00
C ILE A 187 4.06 -21.23 -12.36
N PRO A 188 3.53 -20.23 -13.10
CA PRO A 188 2.90 -19.05 -12.49
C PRO A 188 1.70 -19.37 -11.60
N ILE A 189 0.83 -20.30 -11.99
CA ILE A 189 -0.33 -20.69 -11.16
C ILE A 189 0.14 -21.30 -9.84
N VAL A 190 1.13 -22.19 -9.88
CA VAL A 190 1.70 -22.80 -8.67
C VAL A 190 2.38 -21.73 -7.81
N ALA A 191 3.10 -20.77 -8.41
CA ALA A 191 3.69 -19.65 -7.68
C ALA A 191 2.62 -18.84 -6.93
N GLN A 192 1.53 -18.47 -7.60
CA GLN A 192 0.42 -17.73 -6.99
C GLN A 192 -0.25 -18.52 -5.86
N ALA A 193 -0.44 -19.83 -6.04
CA ALA A 193 -0.98 -20.69 -4.99
C ALA A 193 -0.03 -20.77 -3.77
N LEU A 194 1.28 -20.86 -3.99
CA LEU A 194 2.28 -20.88 -2.92
C LEU A 194 2.37 -19.55 -2.17
N MET A 195 2.20 -18.41 -2.85
CA MET A 195 2.14 -17.10 -2.19
C MET A 195 0.99 -17.01 -1.17
N LEU A 196 -0.13 -17.72 -1.41
CA LEU A 196 -1.27 -17.81 -0.51
C LEU A 196 -1.08 -18.81 0.64
N ALA A 197 -0.01 -19.60 0.65
CA ALA A 197 0.20 -20.63 1.69
C ALA A 197 0.26 -20.04 3.10
N GLY A 198 0.95 -18.90 3.27
CA GLY A 198 1.06 -18.18 4.54
C GLY A 198 -0.30 -17.80 5.17
N PRO A 199 -1.13 -16.98 4.50
CA PRO A 199 -2.44 -16.59 5.05
C PRO A 199 -3.39 -17.79 5.20
N VAL A 200 -3.36 -18.78 4.28
CA VAL A 200 -4.19 -19.99 4.39
C VAL A 200 -3.79 -20.82 5.61
N PHE A 201 -2.50 -20.98 5.87
CA PHE A 201 -2.00 -21.63 7.08
C PHE A 201 -2.50 -20.91 8.34
N LEU A 202 -2.35 -19.58 8.42
CA LEU A 202 -2.86 -18.84 9.57
C LEU A 202 -4.38 -18.93 9.73
N TYR A 203 -5.13 -18.92 8.63
CA TYR A 203 -6.59 -19.06 8.65
C TYR A 203 -7.05 -20.38 9.31
N PHE A 204 -6.37 -21.49 9.03
CA PHE A 204 -6.72 -22.79 9.60
C PHE A 204 -6.23 -22.98 11.04
N PHE A 205 -5.06 -22.43 11.40
CA PHE A 205 -4.43 -22.70 12.71
C PHE A 205 -4.70 -21.62 13.77
N ARG A 206 -5.12 -20.41 13.40
CA ARG A 206 -5.36 -19.27 14.32
C ARG A 206 -6.75 -18.68 14.11
N SER A 207 -7.72 -19.24 14.83
CA SER A 207 -9.14 -18.81 14.79
C SER A 207 -9.38 -17.32 15.09
N ARG A 208 -8.46 -16.66 15.80
CA ARG A 208 -8.51 -15.23 16.12
C ARG A 208 -8.06 -14.30 14.99
N LEU A 209 -7.42 -14.81 13.93
CA LEU A 209 -6.87 -14.01 12.83
C LEU A 209 -7.74 -14.09 11.57
N ARG A 210 -9.07 -14.12 11.75
CA ARG A 210 -10.05 -14.34 10.67
C ARG A 210 -10.74 -13.06 10.19
N GLU A 211 -10.24 -11.89 10.58
CA GLU A 211 -10.65 -10.64 9.97
C GLU A 211 -10.18 -10.57 8.51
N PRO A 212 -11.00 -10.09 7.55
CA PRO A 212 -10.59 -9.93 6.15
C PRO A 212 -9.33 -9.06 5.97
N LEU A 213 -9.14 -8.08 6.85
CA LEU A 213 -7.99 -7.20 6.84
C LEU A 213 -6.68 -7.95 7.16
N ASP A 214 -6.75 -8.94 8.06
CA ASP A 214 -5.61 -9.79 8.42
C ASP A 214 -5.19 -10.71 7.26
N GLY A 215 -6.19 -11.25 6.55
CA GLY A 215 -5.91 -12.05 5.35
C GLY A 215 -5.14 -11.26 4.29
N LEU A 216 -5.47 -9.97 4.13
CA LEU A 216 -4.77 -9.08 3.20
C LEU A 216 -3.33 -8.80 3.64
N THR A 217 -3.10 -8.49 4.92
CA THR A 217 -1.76 -8.15 5.43
C THR A 217 -0.82 -9.35 5.39
N PHE A 218 -1.26 -10.53 5.84
CA PHE A 218 -0.48 -11.77 5.80
C PHE A 218 -0.29 -12.29 4.39
N GLY A 219 -1.29 -12.15 3.52
CA GLY A 219 -1.18 -12.50 2.10
C GLY A 219 -0.13 -11.66 1.39
N ALA A 220 -0.15 -10.34 1.57
CA ALA A 220 0.85 -9.45 1.01
C ALA A 220 2.25 -9.70 1.61
N ALA A 221 2.37 -9.95 2.91
CA ALA A 221 3.65 -10.30 3.55
C ALA A 221 4.24 -11.60 2.98
N SER A 222 3.43 -12.66 2.88
CA SER A 222 3.82 -13.95 2.30
C SER A 222 4.24 -13.81 0.83
N ALA A 223 3.46 -13.08 0.01
CA ALA A 223 3.75 -12.84 -1.40
C ALA A 223 5.03 -12.01 -1.61
N LEU A 224 5.27 -10.99 -0.78
CA LEU A 224 6.51 -10.20 -0.81
C LEU A 224 7.72 -11.05 -0.43
N GLY A 225 7.61 -11.86 0.62
CA GLY A 225 8.68 -12.79 1.01
C GLY A 225 9.01 -13.79 -0.10
N PHE A 226 7.99 -14.40 -0.70
CA PHE A 226 8.14 -15.31 -1.84
C PHE A 226 8.83 -14.62 -3.02
N THR A 227 8.31 -13.47 -3.45
CA THR A 227 8.84 -12.71 -4.60
C THR A 227 10.27 -12.24 -4.35
N PHE A 228 10.56 -11.79 -3.12
CA PHE A 228 11.90 -11.41 -2.70
C PHE A 228 12.88 -12.59 -2.85
N ALA A 229 12.53 -13.77 -2.32
CA ALA A 229 13.38 -14.94 -2.39
C ALA A 229 13.55 -15.48 -3.82
N THR A 230 12.47 -15.52 -4.62
CA THR A 230 12.57 -15.96 -6.03
C THR A 230 13.47 -15.04 -6.84
N THR A 231 13.28 -13.73 -6.68
CA THR A 231 14.06 -12.72 -7.40
C THR A 231 15.52 -12.74 -6.99
N LEU A 232 15.80 -12.81 -5.69
CA LEU A 232 17.17 -12.87 -5.18
C LEU A 232 17.89 -14.14 -5.64
N THR A 233 17.20 -15.28 -5.63
CA THR A 233 17.77 -16.56 -6.08
C THR A 233 18.05 -16.55 -7.58
N ALA A 234 17.12 -16.02 -8.39
CA ALA A 234 17.29 -15.91 -9.84
C ALA A 234 18.42 -14.96 -10.24
N THR A 235 18.61 -13.87 -9.49
CA THR A 235 19.66 -12.88 -9.75
C THR A 235 21.00 -13.19 -9.07
N TRP A 236 21.05 -14.19 -8.19
CA TRP A 236 22.24 -14.55 -7.42
C TRP A 236 23.52 -14.69 -8.25
N PRO A 237 23.52 -15.34 -9.44
CA PRO A 237 24.73 -15.45 -10.25
C PRO A 237 25.29 -14.10 -10.72
N LEU A 238 24.41 -13.09 -10.91
CA LEU A 238 24.82 -11.73 -11.29
C LEU A 238 25.47 -10.99 -10.12
N LEU A 239 24.98 -11.26 -8.90
CA LEU A 239 25.48 -10.65 -7.67
C LEU A 239 26.86 -11.18 -7.25
N ALA A 240 27.15 -12.45 -7.56
CA ALA A 240 28.44 -13.07 -7.30
C ALA A 240 29.53 -12.65 -8.32
N GLY A 241 29.16 -11.91 -9.37
CA GLY A 241 30.08 -11.40 -10.39
C GLY A 241 30.83 -10.12 -9.95
N PRO A 242 31.60 -9.52 -10.87
CA PRO A 242 32.32 -8.26 -10.62
C PRO A 242 31.38 -7.11 -10.21
N LEU A 243 31.79 -6.31 -9.22
CA LEU A 243 31.02 -5.17 -8.68
C LEU A 243 30.78 -4.04 -9.70
N VAL A 244 31.75 -3.84 -10.61
CA VAL A 244 31.65 -2.88 -11.72
C VAL A 244 31.51 -3.67 -13.01
N GLY A 245 30.39 -3.48 -13.72
CA GLY A 245 30.15 -4.18 -14.98
C GLY A 245 30.88 -3.53 -16.15
N SER A 246 31.60 -4.34 -16.93
CA SER A 246 32.35 -3.89 -18.13
C SER A 246 31.47 -3.85 -19.40
N GLY A 247 30.19 -3.49 -19.29
CA GLY A 247 29.22 -3.54 -20.40
C GLY A 247 28.30 -2.32 -20.47
N SER A 248 27.52 -2.22 -21.55
CA SER A 248 26.53 -1.14 -21.70
C SER A 248 25.40 -1.29 -20.68
N THR A 249 24.86 -0.17 -20.20
CA THR A 249 23.71 -0.16 -19.28
C THR A 249 22.47 -0.81 -19.90
N VAL A 250 22.34 -0.71 -21.23
CA VAL A 250 21.24 -1.30 -22.01
C VAL A 250 21.33 -2.82 -22.04
N ASP A 251 22.52 -3.40 -22.28
CA ASP A 251 22.70 -4.86 -22.26
C ASP A 251 22.40 -5.44 -20.88
N TRP A 252 22.74 -4.70 -19.83
CA TRP A 252 22.46 -5.11 -18.47
C TRP A 252 20.96 -5.04 -18.16
N ALA A 253 20.27 -3.97 -18.58
CA ALA A 253 18.83 -3.85 -18.48
C ALA A 253 18.09 -4.96 -19.27
N LEU A 254 18.57 -5.29 -20.48
CA LEU A 254 18.03 -6.37 -21.29
C LEU A 254 18.23 -7.74 -20.64
N ARG A 255 19.36 -7.97 -19.95
CA ARG A 255 19.58 -9.21 -19.19
C ARG A 255 18.61 -9.34 -18.02
N LEU A 256 18.33 -8.27 -17.29
CA LEU A 256 17.31 -8.26 -16.24
C LEU A 256 15.91 -8.54 -16.81
N LEU A 257 15.53 -7.84 -17.88
CA LEU A 257 14.26 -8.07 -18.59
C LEU A 257 14.12 -9.53 -19.05
N SER A 258 15.20 -10.11 -19.59
CA SER A 258 15.20 -11.51 -20.02
C SER A 258 15.13 -12.51 -18.86
N ALA A 259 15.57 -12.11 -17.66
CA ALA A 259 15.45 -12.88 -16.44
C ALA A 259 14.06 -12.73 -15.77
N GLY A 260 13.16 -11.94 -16.37
CA GLY A 260 11.81 -11.69 -15.85
C GLY A 260 11.74 -10.59 -14.80
N LEU A 261 12.69 -9.63 -14.82
CA LEU A 261 12.74 -8.45 -13.94
C LEU A 261 12.53 -7.14 -14.68
#